data_AF-A0A0A1SDH1-F1
#
_entry.id   AF-A0A0A1SDH1-F1
#
_cell.length_a   1.000
_cell.length_b   1.000
_cell.length_c   1.000
_cell.angle_alpha   90.00
_cell.angle_beta   90.00
_cell.angle_gamma   90.00
#
_symmetry.space_group_name_H-M   'P 1'
#
loop_
_entity.id
_entity.type
_entity.pdbx_description
1 polymer ?
#
loop_
_entity_poly.entity_id
_entity_poly.type
_entity_poly.pdbx_seq_one_letter_code
_entity_poly.pdbx_strand_id
1 'polypeptide(L)' 'MTKNEMVLLKKEIETLREEINTYIEYPDIFKEELVSTSNKIDEAINKYIKLSQGSSK' A
#
# COMPACT_ATOMS: atom_id res chain seq x y z
N MET A 1 18.58 2.55 -7.40
CA MET A 1 17.29 1.98 -6.95
C MET A 1 16.75 1.11 -8.06
N THR A 2 16.20 -0.06 -7.74
CA THR A 2 15.93 -1.09 -8.75
C THR A 2 14.45 -1.11 -9.13
N LYS A 3 14.17 -1.30 -10.43
CA LYS A 3 12.79 -1.50 -10.95
C LYS A 3 12.04 -2.60 -10.19
N ASN A 4 12.75 -3.58 -9.63
CA ASN A 4 12.18 -4.64 -8.80
C ASN A 4 11.52 -4.11 -7.53
N GLU A 5 12.13 -3.15 -6.82
CA GLU A 5 11.54 -2.57 -5.61
C GLU A 5 10.21 -1.85 -5.91
N MET A 6 10.13 -1.14 -7.04
CA MET A 6 8.88 -0.51 -7.48
C MET A 6 7.80 -1.51 -7.86
N VAL A 7 8.18 -2.64 -8.49
CA VAL A 7 7.23 -3.71 -8.83
C VAL A 7 6.70 -4.39 -7.56
N LEU A 8 7.56 -4.61 -6.57
CA LEU A 8 7.15 -5.18 -5.28
C LEU A 8 6.21 -4.24 -4.53
N LEU A 9 6.51 -2.93 -4.48
CA LEU A 9 5.61 -1.94 -3.86
C LEU A 9 4.25 -1.86 -4.54
N LYS A 10 4.19 -1.97 -5.87
CA LYS A 10 2.89 -2.03 -6.58
C LYS A 10 2.07 -3.24 -6.16
N LYS A 11 2.70 -4.42 -6.10
CA LYS A 11 2.03 -5.64 -5.65
C LYS A 11 1.56 -5.53 -4.21
N GLU A 12 2.39 -4.96 -3.34
CA GLU A 12 2.03 -4.71 -1.93
C GLU A 12 0.80 -3.80 -1.83
N ILE A 13 0.75 -2.70 -2.60
CA ILE A 13 -0.41 -1.81 -2.64
C ILE A 13 -1.66 -2.53 -3.13
N GLU A 14 -1.55 -3.39 -4.16
CA GLU A 14 -2.67 -4.18 -4.68
C GLU A 14 -3.18 -5.17 -3.64
N THR A 15 -2.30 -5.90 -2.94
CA THR A 15 -2.69 -6.83 -1.87
C THR A 15 -3.38 -6.10 -0.72
N LEU A 16 -2.83 -4.98 -0.24
CA LEU A 16 -3.45 -4.21 0.83
C LEU A 16 -4.82 -3.64 0.43
N ARG A 17 -5.04 -3.34 -0.86
CA ARG A 17 -6.36 -2.92 -1.36
C ARG A 17 -7.38 -4.06 -1.32
N GLU A 18 -6.97 -5.29 -1.64
CA GLU A 18 -7.82 -6.47 -1.52
C GLU A 18 -8.18 -6.76 -0.05
N GLU A 19 -7.23 -6.58 0.88
CA GLU A 19 -7.49 -6.66 2.31
C GLU A 19 -8.51 -5.61 2.77
N ILE A 20 -8.37 -4.34 2.36
CA ILE A 20 -9.37 -3.30 2.64
C ILE A 20 -10.74 -3.71 2.09
N ASN A 21 -10.82 -4.21 0.86
CA ASN A 21 -12.08 -4.63 0.26
C ASN A 21 -12.78 -5.72 1.09
N THR A 22 -12.02 -6.60 1.74
CA THR A 22 -12.56 -7.61 2.64
C THR A 22 -13.03 -6.98 3.96
N TYR A 23 -12.22 -6.09 4.54
CA TYR A 23 -12.54 -5.48 5.82
C TYR A 23 -13.72 -4.51 5.78
N ILE A 24 -13.94 -3.81 4.66
CA ILE A 24 -15.10 -2.90 4.51
C ILE A 24 -16.44 -3.63 4.50
N GLU A 25 -16.47 -4.95 4.24
CA GLU A 25 -17.68 -5.75 4.36
C GLU A 25 -18.12 -5.91 5.82
N TYR A 26 -17.19 -5.84 6.77
CA TYR A 26 -17.44 -6.00 8.20
C TYR A 26 -16.71 -4.92 9.02
N PRO A 27 -17.05 -3.63 8.84
CA PRO A 27 -16.29 -2.51 9.37
C PRO A 27 -16.34 -2.44 10.90
N ASP A 28 -17.38 -2.98 11.54
CA ASP A 28 -17.49 -3.03 13.00
C ASP A 28 -16.52 -4.04 13.62
N ILE A 29 -16.12 -5.06 12.87
CA ILE A 29 -15.18 -6.11 13.31
C ILE A 29 -13.75 -5.68 13.00
N PHE A 30 -13.53 -5.13 11.80
CA PHE A 30 -12.19 -4.86 11.27
C PHE A 30 -11.80 -3.38 11.28
N LYS A 31 -12.35 -2.59 12.21
CA LYS A 31 -12.10 -1.15 12.25
C LYS A 31 -10.62 -0.82 12.40
N GLU A 32 -9.91 -1.55 13.25
CA GLU A 32 -8.49 -1.32 13.51
C GLU A 32 -7.64 -1.76 12.31
N GLU A 33 -8.00 -2.89 11.70
CA GLU A 33 -7.38 -3.42 10.49
C GLU A 33 -7.58 -2.50 9.31
N LEU A 34 -8.76 -1.89 9.14
CA LEU A 34 -9.02 -0.88 8.12
C LEU A 34 -8.06 0.31 8.26
N VAL A 35 -7.95 0.87 9.46
CA VAL A 35 -7.06 2.01 9.73
C VAL A 35 -5.59 1.61 9.53
N SER A 36 -5.18 0.45 10.05
CA SER A 36 -3.81 -0.05 9.92
C SER A 36 -3.44 -0.30 8.46
N THR A 37 -4.31 -0.94 7.69
CA THR A 37 -4.10 -1.27 6.28
C THR A 37 -4.10 -0.02 5.42
N SER A 38 -4.97 0.95 5.71
CA SER A 38 -4.94 2.26 5.06
C SER A 38 -3.60 2.97 5.28
N ASN A 39 -3.09 2.98 6.52
CA ASN A 39 -1.79 3.59 6.81
C ASN A 39 -0.64 2.90 6.06
N LYS A 40 -0.66 1.56 5.96
CA LYS A 40 0.33 0.79 5.18
C LYS A 40 0.28 1.15 3.69
N ILE A 41 -0.92 1.34 3.12
CA ILE A 41 -1.08 1.77 1.73
C ILE A 41 -0.45 3.15 1.54
N ASP A 42 -0.73 4.11 2.42
CA ASP A 42 -0.15 5.45 2.35
C ASP A 42 1.38 5.41 2.42
N GLU A 43 1.94 4.61 3.32
CA GLU A 43 3.39 4.41 3.40
C GLU A 43 3.97 3.79 2.12
N ALA A 44 3.34 2.77 1.57
CA ALA A 44 3.78 2.08 0.35
C ALA A 44 3.72 3.02 -0.87
N ILE A 45 2.66 3.83 -0.99
CA ILE A 45 2.53 4.86 -2.02
C ILE A 45 3.63 5.92 -1.87
N ASN A 46 3.86 6.41 -0.65
CA ASN A 46 4.91 7.39 -0.39
C ASN A 46 6.31 6.85 -0.73
N LYS A 47 6.60 5.58 -0.41
CA LYS A 47 7.83 4.90 -0.81
C LYS A 47 7.92 4.81 -2.34
N TYR A 48 6.83 4.40 -3.01
CA TYR A 48 6.78 4.29 -4.46
C TYR A 48 7.03 5.64 -5.16
N ILE A 49 6.42 6.74 -4.68
CA ILE A 49 6.63 8.09 -5.19
C ILE A 49 8.09 8.53 -5.01
N LYS A 50 8.69 8.28 -3.84
CA LYS A 50 10.10 8.61 -3.60
C LYS A 50 11.04 7.85 -4.54
N LEU A 51 10.78 6.56 -4.78
CA LEU A 51 11.57 5.75 -5.71
C LEU A 51 11.39 6.20 -7.17
N SER A 52 10.17 6.60 -7.55
CA SER A 52 9.90 7.09 -8.91
C SER A 52 10.56 8.45 -9.18
N GLN A 53 10.59 9.34 -8.18
CA GLN A 53 11.25 10.65 -8.27
C GLN A 53 12.78 10.58 -8.15
N GLY A 54 13.31 9.61 -7.38
CA GLY A 54 14.74 9.35 -7.26
C GLY A 54 15.40 8.76 -8.51
N SER A 55 14.61 8.38 -9.52
CA SER A 55 15.07 7.86 -10.80
C SER A 55 15.35 8.96 -11.86
N SER A 56 15.16 10.23 -11.51
CA SER A 56 15.38 11.40 -12.39
C SER A 56 16.65 12.20 -12.08
N LYS A 57 17.65 11.63 -11.40
CA LYS A 57 18.96 12.26 -11.18
C LYS A 57 20.10 11.43 -11.74
#